data_AF-A0A1C6V093-F1
#
_entry.id   AF-A0A1C6V093-F1
#
_cell.length_a   1.000
_cell.length_b   1.000
_cell.length_c   1.000
_cell.angle_alpha   90.00
_cell.angle_beta   90.00
_cell.angle_gamma   90.00
#
_symmetry.space_group_name_H-M   'P 1'
#
loop_
_entity.id
_entity.type
_entity.pdbx_description
1 polymer ?
#
loop_
_entity_poly.entity_id
_entity_poly.type
_entity_poly.pdbx_seq_one_letter_code
_entity_poly.pdbx_strand_id
1 'polypeptide(L)'
;MNDNPYPLSRRRLLAGAAAASAVTVTGVAVAPTATAATPVRATTPLVARDRIATAALRAPDGTAAAVRFQADFHARLAAWLAFWSANSPRAWSAPVHVVGRVAPAGDALTLHAIRYRRDDELRAGFAAGRRDASHAATLASLHHHFPSVRVLPDGTVRVGDGPAGFTGAPGQVAFAVAACRELWGDDDATAARWAEHAGRALARAGQPAHAASHAGWAAFTRISLRRGLGTESYE
;
A
#
# COMPACT_ATOMS: atom_id res chain seq x y z
N MET A 1 40.14 -4.92 38.52
CA MET A 1 39.04 -5.77 39.02
C MET A 1 37.74 -5.00 38.82
N ASN A 2 36.90 -5.53 37.94
CA ASN A 2 35.52 -5.17 37.61
C ASN A 2 35.26 -3.98 36.67
N ASP A 3 35.03 -4.38 35.42
CA ASP A 3 34.28 -3.74 34.34
C ASP A 3 32.86 -3.31 34.75
N ASN A 4 32.40 -2.15 34.27
CA ASN A 4 31.31 -2.11 33.28
C ASN A 4 31.15 -0.69 32.67
N PRO A 5 31.26 -0.52 31.34
CA PRO A 5 31.15 0.76 30.66
C PRO A 5 29.88 0.82 29.78
N TYR A 6 28.93 1.72 30.06
CA TYR A 6 27.96 2.17 29.04
C TYR A 6 27.46 3.59 29.31
N PRO A 7 27.96 4.59 28.55
CA PRO A 7 27.31 5.89 28.41
C PRO A 7 26.47 5.88 27.12
N LEU A 8 25.15 5.83 27.23
CA LEU A 8 24.27 6.07 26.06
C LEU A 8 23.62 7.45 26.17
N SER A 9 24.36 8.40 25.60
CA SER A 9 23.92 9.75 25.28
C SER A 9 23.09 9.77 23.99
N ARG A 10 22.30 10.84 23.84
CA ARG A 10 21.40 11.23 22.72
C ARG A 10 19.93 10.79 22.81
N ARG A 11 19.26 11.30 23.84
CA ARG A 11 17.83 11.64 23.79
C ARG A 11 17.62 12.85 22.87
N ARG A 12 16.74 12.64 21.88
CA ARG A 12 15.65 13.51 21.41
C ARG A 12 15.87 15.02 21.49
N LEU A 13 15.95 15.67 20.32
CA LEU A 13 15.48 17.03 20.08
C LEU A 13 15.07 17.15 18.61
N LEU A 14 14.18 18.12 18.33
CA LEU A 14 13.28 18.31 17.17
C LEU A 14 11.91 17.64 17.40
N ALA A 15 10.93 18.25 18.08
CA ALA A 15 10.39 19.62 17.95
C ALA A 15 10.12 19.94 16.47
N GLY A 16 8.88 19.88 15.98
CA GLY A 16 7.76 20.69 16.44
C GLY A 16 7.64 21.86 15.47
N ALA A 17 6.79 21.71 14.44
CA ALA A 17 6.33 22.82 13.62
C ALA A 17 4.87 22.56 13.24
N ALA A 18 3.98 22.99 14.13
CA ALA A 18 2.60 23.32 13.82
C ALA A 18 2.53 24.84 13.61
N ALA A 19 2.01 25.28 12.49
CA ALA A 19 1.51 26.63 12.20
C ALA A 19 1.11 26.66 10.71
N ALA A 20 0.05 27.30 10.25
CA ALA A 20 -1.02 28.01 10.91
C ALA A 20 -2.19 28.08 9.91
N SER A 21 -3.41 27.96 10.41
CA SER A 21 -4.59 28.40 9.68
C SER A 21 -4.57 29.92 9.55
N ALA A 22 -4.69 30.43 8.32
CA ALA A 22 -5.09 31.81 8.07
C ALA A 22 -6.48 31.78 7.44
N VAL A 23 -7.47 32.18 8.23
CA VAL A 23 -8.80 32.56 7.77
C VAL A 23 -8.69 34.01 7.32
N THR A 24 -8.98 34.27 6.05
CA THR A 24 -9.32 35.60 5.55
C THR A 24 -10.67 35.51 4.85
N VAL A 25 -11.70 36.07 5.49
CA VAL A 25 -13.00 36.35 4.90
C VAL A 25 -12.96 37.78 4.38
N THR A 26 -13.05 37.97 3.07
CA THR A 26 -13.57 39.20 2.44
C THR A 26 -13.89 38.94 0.97
N GLY A 27 -15.11 39.30 0.55
CA GLY A 27 -15.44 39.65 -0.83
C GLY A 27 -16.23 38.60 -1.62
N VAL A 28 -17.56 38.75 -1.67
CA VAL A 28 -18.39 38.14 -2.72
C VAL A 28 -18.11 38.87 -4.01
N ALA A 29 -17.36 38.24 -4.91
CA ALA A 29 -17.32 38.60 -6.32
C ALA A 29 -17.74 37.37 -7.12
N VAL A 30 -18.90 37.45 -7.78
CA VAL A 30 -19.39 36.42 -8.70
C VAL A 30 -18.50 36.48 -9.95
N ALA A 31 -17.43 35.68 -9.95
CA ALA A 31 -16.62 35.44 -11.13
C ALA A 31 -17.23 34.29 -11.95
N PRO A 32 -17.23 34.37 -13.28
CA PRO A 32 -17.79 33.32 -14.13
C PRO A 32 -17.04 32.01 -13.89
N THR A 33 -17.79 30.90 -13.84
CA THR A 33 -17.26 29.54 -13.76
C THR A 33 -16.35 29.27 -14.94
N ALA A 34 -15.04 29.45 -14.74
CA ALA A 34 -14.04 28.87 -15.61
C ALA A 34 -14.16 27.36 -15.47
N THR A 35 -14.52 26.69 -16.56
CA THR A 35 -14.44 25.24 -16.68
C THR A 35 -13.00 24.86 -16.36
N ALA A 36 -12.76 24.32 -15.16
CA ALA A 36 -11.45 23.87 -14.76
C ALA A 36 -11.01 22.80 -15.75
N ALA A 37 -10.10 23.17 -16.66
CA ALA A 37 -9.43 22.21 -17.51
C ALA A 37 -8.81 21.17 -16.57
N THR A 38 -9.17 19.89 -16.77
CA THR A 38 -8.54 18.79 -16.07
C THR A 38 -7.04 18.99 -16.18
N PRO A 39 -6.28 19.10 -15.07
CA PRO A 39 -4.85 19.32 -15.18
C PRO A 39 -4.29 18.15 -15.99
N VAL A 40 -3.81 18.46 -17.20
CA VAL A 40 -3.06 17.50 -18.01
C VAL A 40 -1.84 17.19 -17.18
N ARG A 41 -1.84 16.01 -16.55
CA ARG A 41 -0.70 15.54 -15.77
C ARG A 41 0.50 15.60 -16.70
N ALA A 42 1.45 16.48 -16.38
CA ALA A 42 2.68 16.60 -17.15
C ALA A 42 3.28 15.19 -17.28
N THR A 43 3.69 14.83 -18.49
CA THR A 43 4.25 13.51 -18.79
C THR A 43 5.52 13.33 -17.96
N THR A 44 5.41 12.57 -16.87
CA THR A 44 6.54 12.27 -15.99
C THR A 44 7.62 11.53 -16.79
N PRO A 45 8.91 11.88 -16.64
CA PRO A 45 9.98 11.22 -17.39
C PRO A 45 10.03 9.73 -17.10
N LEU A 46 10.34 8.96 -18.15
CA LEU A 46 10.56 7.53 -18.05
C LEU A 46 11.99 7.24 -17.57
N VAL A 47 12.13 6.41 -16.55
CA VAL A 47 13.41 5.96 -16.00
C VAL A 47 13.56 4.45 -16.19
N ALA A 48 14.72 4.02 -16.68
CA ALA A 48 15.05 2.60 -16.81
C ALA A 48 15.42 2.03 -15.43
N ARG A 49 14.75 0.95 -15.02
CA ARG A 49 14.96 0.28 -13.73
C ARG A 49 14.84 -1.22 -13.90
N ASP A 50 15.69 -1.95 -13.18
CA ASP A 50 15.68 -3.41 -13.07
C ASP A 50 15.20 -3.88 -11.69
N ARG A 51 14.79 -2.94 -10.82
CA ARG A 51 14.42 -3.19 -9.42
C ARG A 51 13.23 -2.33 -9.00
N ILE A 52 12.47 -2.83 -8.03
CA ILE A 52 11.52 -2.05 -7.22
C ILE A 52 12.06 -2.05 -5.80
N ALA A 53 12.36 -0.87 -5.25
CA ALA A 53 13.21 -0.73 -4.07
C ALA A 53 14.50 -1.57 -4.23
N THR A 54 14.76 -2.52 -3.32
CA THR A 54 15.93 -3.41 -3.37
C THR A 54 15.67 -4.73 -4.14
N ALA A 55 14.43 -5.05 -4.46
CA ALA A 55 14.05 -6.31 -5.09
C ALA A 55 14.26 -6.28 -6.60
N ALA A 56 14.89 -7.31 -7.15
CA ALA A 56 15.05 -7.44 -8.60
C ALA A 56 13.70 -7.73 -9.27
N LEU A 57 13.41 -6.98 -10.33
CA LEU A 57 12.23 -7.17 -11.16
C LEU A 57 12.49 -8.33 -12.12
N ARG A 58 11.58 -9.31 -12.11
CA ARG A 58 11.60 -10.46 -13.01
C ARG A 58 10.33 -10.49 -13.84
N ALA A 59 10.45 -10.79 -15.13
CA ALA A 59 9.30 -11.14 -15.93
C ALA A 59 8.72 -12.50 -15.46
N PRO A 60 7.46 -12.83 -15.80
CA PRO A 60 6.85 -14.09 -15.39
C PRO A 60 7.58 -15.35 -15.88
N ASP A 61 8.33 -15.25 -16.98
CA ASP A 61 9.20 -16.31 -17.51
C ASP A 61 10.54 -16.45 -16.74
N GLY A 62 10.78 -15.61 -15.73
CA GLY A 62 11.98 -15.61 -14.90
C GLY A 62 13.11 -14.72 -15.40
N THR A 63 12.98 -14.12 -16.59
CA THR A 63 14.03 -13.26 -17.15
C THR A 63 14.18 -11.96 -16.35
N ALA A 64 15.42 -11.46 -16.27
CA ALA A 64 15.68 -10.10 -15.77
C ALA A 64 15.30 -9.10 -16.85
N ALA A 65 14.59 -8.04 -16.48
CA ALA A 65 14.23 -6.99 -17.42
C ALA A 65 14.50 -5.62 -16.81
N ALA A 66 15.39 -4.86 -17.44
CA ALA A 66 15.38 -3.41 -17.29
C ALA A 66 14.15 -2.88 -18.04
N VAL A 67 13.22 -2.28 -17.33
CA VAL A 67 11.98 -1.72 -17.89
C VAL A 67 11.88 -0.25 -17.57
N ARG A 68 11.05 0.47 -18.32
CA ARG A 68 10.86 1.91 -18.15
C ARG A 68 9.63 2.17 -17.27
N PHE A 69 9.80 3.00 -16.25
CA PHE A 69 8.73 3.47 -15.38
C PHE A 69 8.60 4.99 -15.46
N GLN A 70 7.41 5.52 -15.26
CA GLN A 70 7.26 6.90 -14.82
C GLN A 70 7.94 7.06 -13.46
N ALA A 71 8.76 8.10 -13.29
CA ALA A 71 9.58 8.28 -12.08
C ALA A 71 8.76 8.26 -10.77
N ASP A 72 7.62 8.96 -10.74
CA ASP A 72 6.76 9.05 -9.56
C ASP A 72 6.10 7.69 -9.22
N PHE A 73 5.66 6.97 -10.25
CA PHE A 73 5.08 5.63 -10.08
C PHE A 73 6.12 4.65 -9.54
N HIS A 74 7.35 4.70 -10.04
CA HIS A 74 8.46 3.88 -9.51
C HIS A 74 8.77 4.21 -8.06
N ALA A 75 8.82 5.50 -7.69
CA ALA A 75 9.03 5.92 -6.32
C ALA A 75 7.93 5.42 -5.38
N ARG A 76 6.67 5.46 -5.83
CA ARG A 76 5.52 4.93 -5.09
C ARG A 76 5.55 3.41 -4.95
N LEU A 77 5.96 2.68 -5.99
CA LEU A 77 6.19 1.23 -5.91
C LEU A 77 7.29 0.88 -4.93
N ALA A 78 8.37 1.66 -4.88
CA ALA A 78 9.44 1.45 -3.92
C ALA A 78 8.96 1.69 -2.48
N ALA A 79 8.18 2.75 -2.23
CA ALA A 79 7.56 3.02 -0.93
C ALA A 79 6.59 1.91 -0.52
N TRP A 80 5.76 1.43 -1.46
CA TRP A 80 4.85 0.31 -1.24
C TRP A 80 5.61 -0.97 -0.84
N LEU A 81 6.65 -1.34 -1.57
CA LEU A 81 7.38 -2.57 -1.26
C LEU A 81 8.12 -2.49 0.07
N ALA A 82 8.65 -1.31 0.41
CA ALA A 82 9.23 -1.04 1.72
C ALA A 82 8.18 -1.17 2.84
N PHE A 83 6.97 -0.64 2.64
CA PHE A 83 5.86 -0.79 3.57
C PHE A 83 5.43 -2.24 3.73
N TRP A 84 5.29 -3.00 2.64
CA TRP A 84 4.99 -4.43 2.70
C TRP A 84 6.07 -5.19 3.49
N SER A 85 7.34 -4.92 3.21
CA SER A 85 8.48 -5.53 3.91
C SER A 85 8.48 -5.19 5.40
N ALA A 86 8.20 -3.94 5.78
CA ALA A 86 8.21 -3.49 7.16
C ALA A 86 7.09 -4.10 8.03
N ASN A 87 6.04 -4.63 7.41
CA ASN A 87 4.93 -5.29 8.09
C ASN A 87 4.94 -6.82 7.90
N SER A 88 5.99 -7.37 7.27
CA SER A 88 6.18 -8.81 7.08
C SER A 88 6.82 -9.47 8.30
N PRO A 89 6.65 -10.80 8.48
CA PRO A 89 7.26 -11.51 9.59
C PRO A 89 8.78 -11.31 9.65
N ARG A 90 9.33 -11.14 10.86
CA ARG A 90 10.77 -10.89 11.05
C ARG A 90 11.69 -12.01 10.55
N ALA A 91 11.16 -13.23 10.45
CA ALA A 91 11.87 -14.38 9.89
C ALA A 91 12.01 -14.31 8.36
N TRP A 92 11.31 -13.39 7.69
CA TRP A 92 11.42 -13.18 6.25
C TRP A 92 12.53 -12.17 5.97
N SER A 93 13.33 -12.41 4.94
CA SER A 93 14.20 -11.38 4.41
C SER A 93 13.38 -10.23 3.82
N ALA A 94 14.03 -9.09 3.56
CA ALA A 94 13.48 -8.12 2.62
C ALA A 94 13.16 -8.79 1.26
N PRO A 95 12.16 -8.32 0.51
CA PRO A 95 11.83 -8.86 -0.81
C PRO A 95 13.06 -8.92 -1.72
N VAL A 96 13.27 -10.08 -2.35
CA VAL A 96 14.39 -10.31 -3.27
C VAL A 96 13.94 -10.25 -4.72
N HIS A 97 12.70 -10.68 -5.01
CA HIS A 97 12.12 -10.60 -6.34
C HIS A 97 10.71 -10.04 -6.30
N VAL A 98 10.45 -9.12 -7.23
CA VAL A 98 9.09 -8.81 -7.67
C VAL A 98 8.93 -9.41 -9.05
N VAL A 99 7.95 -10.31 -9.22
CA VAL A 99 7.62 -10.89 -10.53
C VAL A 99 6.46 -10.11 -11.09
N GLY A 100 6.65 -9.49 -12.25
CA GLY A 100 5.66 -8.58 -12.81
C GLY A 100 5.90 -8.18 -14.26
N ARG A 101 4.88 -7.55 -14.86
CA ARG A 101 4.97 -6.88 -16.16
C ARG A 101 4.63 -5.41 -16.01
N VAL A 102 5.46 -4.53 -16.56
CA VAL A 102 5.20 -3.08 -16.56
C VAL A 102 4.57 -2.71 -17.89
N ALA A 103 3.54 -1.86 -17.85
CA ALA A 103 2.90 -1.36 -19.07
C ALA A 103 3.91 -0.55 -19.91
N PRO A 104 3.76 -0.50 -21.25
CA PRO A 104 4.69 0.25 -22.10
C PRO A 104 4.84 1.73 -21.73
N ALA A 105 3.77 2.35 -21.23
CA ALA A 105 3.76 3.72 -20.75
C ALA A 105 4.44 3.93 -19.38
N GLY A 106 4.88 2.85 -18.72
CA GLY A 106 5.56 2.90 -17.43
C GLY A 106 4.68 3.32 -16.24
N ASP A 107 3.37 3.29 -16.38
CA ASP A 107 2.36 3.85 -15.45
C ASP A 107 1.54 2.78 -14.71
N ALA A 108 1.75 1.51 -15.03
CA ALA A 108 1.07 0.39 -14.41
C ALA A 108 1.97 -0.83 -14.28
N LEU A 109 1.75 -1.59 -13.21
CA LEU A 109 2.39 -2.88 -12.93
C LEU A 109 1.31 -3.96 -12.85
N THR A 110 1.46 -5.03 -13.62
CA THR A 110 0.74 -6.29 -13.37
C THR A 110 1.64 -7.17 -12.50
N LEU A 111 1.28 -7.32 -11.23
CA LEU A 111 2.01 -8.10 -10.22
C LEU A 111 1.60 -9.58 -10.29
N HIS A 112 2.60 -10.45 -10.37
CA HIS A 112 2.44 -11.90 -10.36
C HIS A 112 2.92 -12.53 -9.05
N ALA A 113 4.02 -12.06 -8.48
CA ALA A 113 4.54 -12.61 -7.22
C ALA A 113 5.45 -11.62 -6.48
N ILE A 114 5.53 -11.77 -5.16
CA ILE A 114 6.58 -11.17 -4.31
C ILE A 114 7.29 -12.33 -3.63
N ARG A 115 8.62 -12.39 -3.79
CA ARG A 115 9.44 -13.46 -3.19
C ARG A 115 10.42 -12.91 -2.17
N TYR A 116 10.62 -13.68 -1.10
CA TYR A 116 11.53 -13.42 -0.01
C TYR A 116 12.35 -14.69 0.29
N ARG A 117 13.41 -14.57 1.09
CA ARG A 117 14.15 -15.71 1.62
C ARG A 117 13.77 -15.99 3.07
N ARG A 118 13.66 -17.26 3.41
CA ARG A 118 13.53 -17.76 4.78
C ARG A 118 14.26 -19.09 4.84
N ASP A 119 15.15 -19.24 5.82
CA ASP A 119 15.95 -20.46 6.00
C ASP A 119 16.70 -20.83 4.69
N ASP A 120 17.27 -19.82 4.02
CA ASP A 120 17.91 -19.85 2.69
C ASP A 120 17.05 -20.29 1.48
N GLU A 121 15.79 -20.63 1.70
CA GLU A 121 14.85 -20.97 0.65
C GLU A 121 14.13 -19.74 0.09
N LEU A 122 13.98 -19.70 -1.24
CA LEU A 122 13.17 -18.68 -1.91
C LEU A 122 11.69 -19.04 -1.81
N ARG A 123 10.91 -18.22 -1.11
CA ARG A 123 9.46 -18.42 -0.88
C ARG A 123 8.64 -17.28 -1.46
N ALA A 124 7.39 -17.57 -1.80
CA ALA A 124 6.44 -16.57 -2.27
C ALA A 124 5.61 -16.03 -1.10
N GLY A 125 5.80 -14.74 -0.77
CA GLY A 125 4.93 -14.00 0.16
C GLY A 125 3.63 -13.56 -0.51
N PHE A 126 3.65 -13.46 -1.83
CA PHE A 126 2.48 -13.30 -2.68
C PHE A 126 2.69 -14.10 -3.97
N ALA A 127 1.65 -14.76 -4.46
CA ALA A 127 1.61 -15.28 -5.83
C ALA A 127 0.19 -15.20 -6.39
N ALA A 128 0.08 -14.83 -7.65
CA ALA A 128 -1.17 -14.82 -8.40
C ALA A 128 -1.85 -16.20 -8.33
N GLY A 129 -3.17 -16.19 -8.17
CA GLY A 129 -3.98 -17.40 -8.06
C GLY A 129 -4.05 -18.02 -6.67
N ARG A 130 -3.17 -17.65 -5.72
CA ARG A 130 -3.34 -18.01 -4.31
C ARG A 130 -4.40 -17.11 -3.67
N ARG A 131 -5.46 -17.70 -3.13
CA ARG A 131 -6.53 -17.01 -2.38
C ARG A 131 -6.41 -17.29 -0.90
N ASP A 132 -5.36 -16.77 -0.29
CA ASP A 132 -5.08 -16.90 1.14
C ASP A 132 -4.96 -15.54 1.83
N ALA A 133 -4.73 -15.54 3.14
CA ALA A 133 -4.58 -14.33 3.93
C ALA A 133 -3.42 -13.43 3.43
N SER A 134 -2.36 -14.01 2.86
CA SER A 134 -1.24 -13.25 2.30
C SER A 134 -1.61 -12.54 0.99
N HIS A 135 -2.51 -13.12 0.19
CA HIS A 135 -3.12 -12.44 -0.95
C HIS A 135 -3.91 -11.21 -0.50
N ALA A 136 -4.84 -11.36 0.46
CA ALA A 136 -5.61 -10.25 1.01
C ALA A 136 -4.70 -9.18 1.66
N ALA A 137 -3.64 -9.59 2.37
CA ALA A 137 -2.67 -8.69 2.94
C ALA A 137 -1.92 -7.87 1.88
N THR A 138 -1.53 -8.51 0.78
CA THR A 138 -0.86 -7.82 -0.34
C THR A 138 -1.79 -6.80 -0.98
N LEU A 139 -3.07 -7.14 -1.19
CA LEU A 139 -4.08 -6.16 -1.64
C LEU A 139 -4.23 -4.99 -0.67
N ALA A 140 -4.23 -5.26 0.64
CA ALA A 140 -4.29 -4.20 1.65
C ALA A 140 -3.09 -3.24 1.53
N SER A 141 -1.87 -3.75 1.37
CA SER A 141 -0.68 -2.93 1.17
C SER A 141 -0.72 -2.09 -0.11
N LEU A 142 -1.30 -2.64 -1.18
CA LEU A 142 -1.46 -1.96 -2.47
C LEU A 142 -2.49 -0.85 -2.37
N HIS A 143 -3.67 -1.13 -1.80
CA HIS A 143 -4.72 -0.14 -1.57
C HIS A 143 -4.32 0.98 -0.59
N HIS A 144 -3.30 0.74 0.24
CA HIS A 144 -2.68 1.79 1.06
C HIS A 144 -1.97 2.85 0.20
N HIS A 145 -1.34 2.45 -0.89
CA HIS A 145 -0.47 3.32 -1.70
C HIS A 145 -1.10 3.78 -3.02
N PHE A 146 -2.00 2.97 -3.58
CA PHE A 146 -2.52 3.13 -4.93
C PHE A 146 -4.05 3.21 -4.92
N PRO A 147 -4.63 4.19 -5.65
CA PRO A 147 -6.08 4.29 -5.78
C PRO A 147 -6.66 3.22 -6.72
N SER A 148 -5.85 2.74 -7.66
CA SER A 148 -6.26 1.76 -8.68
C SER A 148 -5.51 0.45 -8.48
N VAL A 149 -6.24 -0.54 -7.95
CA VAL A 149 -5.78 -1.92 -7.75
C VAL A 149 -6.90 -2.81 -8.23
N ARG A 150 -6.61 -3.71 -9.19
CA ARG A 150 -7.59 -4.62 -9.78
C ARG A 150 -7.01 -6.01 -9.87
N VAL A 151 -7.67 -6.97 -9.21
CA VAL A 151 -7.40 -8.39 -9.40
C VAL A 151 -7.96 -8.80 -10.77
N LEU A 152 -7.13 -9.41 -11.61
CA LEU A 152 -7.52 -9.93 -12.93
C LEU A 152 -8.04 -11.37 -12.80
N PRO A 153 -8.72 -11.92 -13.82
CA PRO A 153 -9.29 -13.28 -13.76
C PRO A 153 -8.26 -14.38 -13.48
N ASP A 154 -7.01 -14.19 -13.89
CA ASP A 154 -5.89 -15.11 -13.63
C ASP A 154 -5.27 -14.94 -12.23
N GLY A 155 -5.84 -14.07 -11.39
CA GLY A 155 -5.36 -13.77 -10.05
C GLY A 155 -4.16 -12.83 -9.98
N THR A 156 -3.67 -12.33 -11.11
CA THR A 156 -2.66 -11.26 -11.10
C THR A 156 -3.28 -9.94 -10.67
N VAL A 157 -2.46 -9.02 -10.17
CA VAL A 157 -2.96 -7.73 -9.66
C VAL A 157 -2.42 -6.60 -10.53
N ARG A 158 -3.31 -5.90 -11.23
CA ARG A 158 -2.98 -4.68 -11.96
C ARG A 158 -3.04 -3.49 -11.01
N VAL A 159 -1.95 -2.74 -10.94
CA VAL A 159 -1.78 -1.54 -10.11
C VAL A 159 -1.52 -0.36 -11.04
N GLY A 160 -2.27 0.72 -10.87
CA GLY A 160 -2.07 1.98 -11.59
C GLY A 160 -1.68 3.11 -10.66
N ASP A 161 -0.98 4.11 -11.19
CA ASP A 161 -0.60 5.28 -10.42
C ASP A 161 -1.77 6.24 -10.16
N GLY A 162 -1.64 7.04 -9.11
CA GLY A 162 -2.59 8.09 -8.75
C GLY A 162 -2.44 8.52 -7.29
N PRO A 163 -3.22 9.51 -6.83
CA PRO A 163 -3.20 9.95 -5.44
C PRO A 163 -3.65 8.82 -4.50
N ALA A 164 -2.87 8.58 -3.45
CA ALA A 164 -3.22 7.58 -2.43
C ALA A 164 -4.42 8.02 -1.58
N GLY A 165 -5.12 7.05 -0.99
CA GLY A 165 -6.26 7.28 -0.12
C GLY A 165 -7.53 6.62 -0.62
N PHE A 166 -8.58 6.71 0.20
CA PHE A 166 -9.90 6.21 -0.17
C PHE A 166 -10.56 7.15 -1.18
N THR A 167 -11.02 6.59 -2.29
CA THR A 167 -11.69 7.29 -3.38
C THR A 167 -13.14 6.82 -3.57
N GLY A 168 -13.56 5.77 -2.86
CA GLY A 168 -14.86 5.12 -3.09
C GLY A 168 -14.93 4.28 -4.36
N ALA A 169 -13.80 4.08 -5.05
CA ALA A 169 -13.77 3.27 -6.25
C ALA A 169 -14.29 1.85 -5.97
N PRO A 170 -15.06 1.24 -6.90
CA PRO A 170 -15.62 -0.10 -6.70
C PRO A 170 -14.59 -1.16 -6.30
N GLY A 171 -13.36 -1.06 -6.81
CA GLY A 171 -12.26 -1.96 -6.43
C GLY A 171 -11.84 -1.84 -4.97
N GLN A 172 -11.81 -0.62 -4.41
CA GLN A 172 -11.51 -0.40 -2.99
C GLN A 172 -12.62 -0.94 -2.09
N VAL A 173 -13.89 -0.70 -2.46
CA VAL A 173 -15.04 -1.22 -1.71
C VAL A 173 -15.08 -2.74 -1.76
N ALA A 174 -14.85 -3.35 -2.93
CA ALA A 174 -14.78 -4.80 -3.09
C ALA A 174 -13.65 -5.41 -2.23
N PHE A 175 -12.46 -4.80 -2.23
CA PHE A 175 -11.39 -5.20 -1.33
C PHE A 175 -11.81 -5.08 0.14
N ALA A 176 -12.41 -3.96 0.55
CA ALA A 176 -12.78 -3.76 1.94
C ALA A 176 -13.80 -4.79 2.43
N VAL A 177 -14.79 -5.12 1.60
CA VAL A 177 -15.75 -6.21 1.88
C VAL A 177 -15.02 -7.54 2.03
N ALA A 178 -14.15 -7.89 1.07
CA ALA A 178 -13.39 -9.14 1.12
C ALA A 178 -12.50 -9.20 2.36
N ALA A 179 -11.79 -8.13 2.69
CA ALA A 179 -10.95 -8.05 3.89
C ALA A 179 -11.77 -8.22 5.18
N CYS A 180 -12.95 -7.58 5.28
CA CYS A 180 -13.83 -7.74 6.44
C CYS A 180 -14.23 -9.22 6.62
N ARG A 181 -14.62 -9.91 5.56
CA ARG A 181 -15.00 -11.33 5.60
C ARG A 181 -13.80 -12.23 5.89
N GLU A 182 -12.79 -12.18 5.03
CA GLU A 182 -11.70 -13.14 4.99
C GLU A 182 -10.65 -12.93 6.08
N LEU A 183 -10.40 -11.68 6.48
CA LEU A 183 -9.41 -11.39 7.52
C LEU A 183 -10.09 -11.16 8.88
N TRP A 184 -11.21 -10.46 8.91
CA TRP A 184 -11.80 -9.98 10.17
C TRP A 184 -12.99 -10.81 10.68
N GLY A 185 -13.44 -11.80 9.90
CA GLY A 185 -14.53 -12.73 10.27
C GLY A 185 -15.93 -12.11 10.22
N ASP A 186 -16.07 -10.98 9.53
CA ASP A 186 -17.33 -10.24 9.40
C ASP A 186 -18.09 -10.71 8.12
N ASP A 187 -18.67 -11.91 8.16
CA ASP A 187 -19.29 -12.58 7.00
C ASP A 187 -20.43 -11.77 6.35
N ASP A 188 -21.19 -11.01 7.13
CA ASP A 188 -22.30 -10.17 6.67
C ASP A 188 -21.86 -8.82 6.09
N ALA A 189 -20.55 -8.55 5.99
CA ALA A 189 -20.04 -7.34 5.36
C ALA A 189 -20.53 -7.23 3.91
N THR A 190 -21.06 -6.08 3.53
CA THR A 190 -21.55 -5.79 2.17
C THR A 190 -21.02 -4.44 1.68
N ALA A 191 -21.20 -4.13 0.40
CA ALA A 191 -20.82 -2.81 -0.14
C ALA A 191 -21.49 -1.63 0.57
N ALA A 192 -22.66 -1.83 1.18
CA ALA A 192 -23.34 -0.79 1.97
C ALA A 192 -22.85 -0.69 3.41
N ARG A 193 -22.34 -1.78 3.99
CA ARG A 193 -22.03 -1.87 5.43
C ARG A 193 -20.55 -1.98 5.75
N TRP A 194 -19.68 -2.22 4.77
CA TRP A 194 -18.24 -2.49 4.99
C TRP A 194 -17.55 -1.48 5.91
N ALA A 195 -17.92 -0.19 5.83
CA ALA A 195 -17.30 0.87 6.63
C ALA A 195 -17.58 0.69 8.13
N GLU A 196 -18.74 0.15 8.50
CA GLU A 196 -19.10 -0.19 9.88
C GLU A 196 -18.24 -1.37 10.38
N HIS A 197 -18.11 -2.43 9.57
CA HIS A 197 -17.27 -3.60 9.90
C HIS A 197 -15.79 -3.20 10.03
N ALA A 198 -15.27 -2.42 9.09
CA ALA A 198 -13.92 -1.86 9.14
C ALA A 198 -13.73 -0.95 10.36
N GLY A 199 -14.74 -0.17 10.74
CA GLY A 199 -14.74 0.63 11.97
C GLY A 199 -14.59 -0.22 13.24
N ARG A 200 -15.25 -1.38 13.30
CA ARG A 200 -15.08 -2.34 14.41
C ARG A 200 -13.69 -2.99 14.42
N ALA A 201 -13.16 -3.34 13.25
CA ALA A 201 -11.78 -3.83 13.15
C ALA A 201 -10.76 -2.78 13.65
N LEU A 202 -10.95 -1.52 13.27
CA LEU A 202 -10.17 -0.38 13.74
C LEU A 202 -10.28 -0.18 15.25
N ALA A 203 -11.49 -0.31 15.83
CA ALA A 203 -11.70 -0.23 17.26
C ALA A 203 -11.00 -1.37 18.03
N ARG A 204 -11.07 -2.61 17.53
CA ARG A 204 -10.33 -3.77 18.07
C ARG A 204 -8.82 -3.54 18.06
N ALA A 205 -8.31 -2.88 17.02
CA ALA A 205 -6.91 -2.49 16.92
C ALA A 205 -6.53 -1.23 17.74
N GLY A 206 -7.44 -0.68 18.55
CA GLY A 206 -7.20 0.51 19.38
C GLY A 206 -7.06 1.82 18.59
N GLN A 207 -7.57 1.86 17.34
CA GLN A 207 -7.48 3.02 16.44
C GLN A 207 -8.84 3.41 15.88
N PRO A 208 -9.84 3.74 16.73
CA PRO A 208 -11.18 4.07 16.26
C PRO A 208 -11.14 5.26 15.30
N ALA A 209 -11.61 5.05 14.08
CA ALA A 209 -11.66 6.07 13.04
C ALA A 209 -12.75 5.73 12.01
N HIS A 210 -13.20 6.74 11.29
CA HIS A 210 -14.09 6.52 10.15
C HIS A 210 -13.30 5.88 9.00
N ALA A 211 -13.61 4.62 8.65
CA ALA A 211 -12.83 3.83 7.70
C ALA A 211 -12.73 4.45 6.29
N ALA A 212 -13.72 5.23 5.86
CA ALA A 212 -13.71 5.91 4.56
C ALA A 212 -12.97 7.27 4.57
N SER A 213 -12.49 7.73 5.73
CA SER A 213 -11.60 8.88 5.81
C SER A 213 -10.19 8.52 5.32
N HIS A 214 -9.40 9.50 4.90
CA HIS A 214 -8.01 9.26 4.49
C HIS A 214 -7.19 8.55 5.59
N ALA A 215 -7.28 9.03 6.84
CA ALA A 215 -6.58 8.44 7.98
C ALA A 215 -7.12 7.04 8.35
N GLY A 216 -8.44 6.88 8.37
CA GLY A 216 -9.08 5.60 8.67
C GLY A 216 -8.78 4.52 7.63
N TRP A 217 -8.75 4.88 6.34
CA TRP A 217 -8.37 3.98 5.26
C TRP A 217 -6.92 3.52 5.37
N ALA A 218 -6.01 4.47 5.65
CA ALA A 218 -4.60 4.19 5.86
C ALA A 218 -4.38 3.27 7.08
N ALA A 219 -5.14 3.47 8.17
CA ALA A 219 -5.11 2.60 9.34
C ALA A 219 -5.67 1.22 9.01
N PHE A 220 -6.85 1.13 8.40
CA PHE A 220 -7.55 -0.12 8.08
C PHE A 220 -6.73 -1.02 7.16
N THR A 221 -6.15 -0.46 6.10
CA THR A 221 -5.27 -1.19 5.17
C THR A 221 -4.00 -1.67 5.87
N ARG A 222 -3.42 -0.89 6.80
CA ARG A 222 -2.25 -1.31 7.57
C ARG A 222 -2.56 -2.46 8.52
N ILE A 223 -3.61 -2.36 9.33
CA ILE A 223 -3.97 -3.42 10.27
C ILE A 223 -4.38 -4.70 9.54
N SER A 224 -5.04 -4.57 8.37
CA SER A 224 -5.40 -5.72 7.52
C SER A 224 -4.17 -6.40 6.91
N LEU A 225 -3.16 -5.62 6.48
CA LEU A 225 -1.87 -6.15 6.04
C LEU A 225 -1.21 -6.97 7.15
N ARG A 226 -1.11 -6.41 8.36
CA ARG A 226 -0.44 -7.07 9.50
C ARG A 226 -1.17 -8.33 9.92
N ARG A 227 -2.51 -8.27 9.99
CA ARG A 227 -3.34 -9.45 10.29
C ARG A 227 -3.18 -10.54 9.25
N GLY A 228 -3.26 -10.21 7.96
CA GLY A 228 -3.15 -11.20 6.89
C GLY A 228 -1.74 -11.80 6.70
N LEU A 229 -0.68 -11.08 7.13
CA LEU A 229 0.68 -11.62 7.23
C LEU A 229 0.98 -12.31 8.58
N GLY A 230 0.04 -12.29 9.53
CA GLY A 230 0.20 -12.90 10.85
C GLY A 230 1.25 -12.20 11.71
N THR A 231 1.50 -10.90 11.50
CA THR A 231 2.47 -10.12 12.30
C THR A 231 1.85 -9.41 13.49
N GLU A 232 0.53 -9.21 13.49
CA GLU A 232 -0.23 -8.77 14.65
C GLU A 232 -1.56 -9.54 14.71
N SER A 233 -1.98 -9.90 15.93
CA SER A 233 -3.30 -10.44 16.22
C SER A 233 -4.09 -9.36 16.96
N TYR A 234 -5.35 -9.19 16.56
CA TYR A 234 -6.29 -8.27 17.21
C TYR A 234 -7.49 -9.11 17.62
N GLU A 235 -7.49 -9.50 18.89
CA GLU A 235 -8.61 -10.18 19.56
C GLU A 235 -9.49 -9.15 20.26
#